data_AF-A0A3N2DA52-F1
#
_entry.id   AF-A0A3N2DA52-F1
#
_cell.length_a   1.000
_cell.length_b   1.000
_cell.length_c   1.000
_cell.angle_alpha   90.00
_cell.angle_beta   90.00
_cell.angle_gamma   90.00
#
_symmetry.space_group_name_H-M   'P 1'
#
loop_
_entity.id
_entity.type
_entity.pdbx_description
1 polymer ?
#
loop_
_entity_poly.entity_id
_entity_poly.type
_entity_poly.pdbx_seq_one_letter_code
_entity_poly.pdbx_strand_id
1 'polypeptide(L)'
;MASSVAIIAPSSSGGSIQLNHSRASESAIQVSLPAEAQVKDAVVSESGSVVYLADSPTSPDVVVEPLADGAVRVQTVIGSPGAVHRFTYEFGGDVKAVDGERGIALVRTSGGVDEVVGEVAAPWAVAADGQTVETFYVVDGGNLVQVVVPSPDTVYPVVADPTVSLGWGVYVTFTKSESKTIANSWFADKAKYSSIICAAIPHAVAAAACAVISYDSAVSVHNAFKQARDKKQCTELRYIPLPPSNLQLVGWKPVSC
;
A
#
# COMPACT_ATOMS: atom_id res chain seq x y z
N MET A 1 10.96 -20.36 -2.33
CA MET A 1 10.35 -19.93 -3.62
C MET A 1 9.66 -18.61 -3.35
N ALA A 2 10.15 -17.53 -3.94
CA ALA A 2 9.62 -16.18 -3.74
C ALA A 2 8.15 -16.14 -4.17
N SER A 3 7.30 -15.52 -3.36
CA SER A 3 5.93 -15.17 -3.76
C SER A 3 6.04 -14.22 -4.96
N SER A 4 5.64 -14.66 -6.16
CA SER A 4 5.66 -13.78 -7.34
C SER A 4 4.40 -12.92 -7.35
N VAL A 5 4.58 -11.61 -7.54
CA VAL A 5 3.50 -10.68 -7.86
C VAL A 5 3.38 -10.63 -9.38
N ALA A 6 2.19 -10.87 -9.91
CA ALA A 6 1.91 -10.71 -11.34
C ALA A 6 1.33 -9.31 -11.57
N ILE A 7 2.01 -8.51 -12.39
CA ILE A 7 1.60 -7.16 -12.75
C ILE A 7 1.03 -7.19 -14.17
N ILE A 8 -0.21 -6.74 -14.34
CA ILE A 8 -0.88 -6.65 -15.64
C ILE A 8 -1.24 -5.19 -15.90
N ALA A 9 -0.57 -4.55 -16.85
CA ALA A 9 -0.91 -3.19 -17.26
C ALA A 9 -2.05 -3.21 -18.31
N PRO A 10 -2.93 -2.20 -18.34
CA PRO A 10 -4.06 -2.14 -19.27
C PRO A 10 -3.60 -1.86 -20.71
N SER A 11 -4.32 -2.30 -21.74
CA SER A 11 -3.96 -1.97 -23.13
C SER A 11 -4.39 -0.57 -23.58
N SER A 12 -5.27 0.09 -22.82
CA SER A 12 -5.87 1.39 -23.14
C SER A 12 -6.07 2.24 -21.88
N SER A 13 -6.31 3.54 -22.06
CA SER A 13 -6.43 4.56 -21.01
C SER A 13 -7.53 4.31 -19.98
N GLY A 14 -8.61 3.59 -20.34
CA GLY A 14 -9.73 3.28 -19.45
C GLY A 14 -9.56 2.02 -18.59
N GLY A 15 -8.45 1.30 -18.73
CA GLY A 15 -8.16 0.11 -17.94
C GLY A 15 -7.33 0.41 -16.67
N SER A 16 -7.23 -0.59 -15.79
CA SER A 16 -6.43 -0.51 -14.56
C SER A 16 -5.23 -1.44 -14.59
N ILE A 17 -4.14 -1.03 -13.99
CA ILE A 17 -2.98 -1.87 -13.65
C ILE A 17 -3.40 -2.80 -12.52
N GLN A 18 -3.25 -4.11 -12.71
CA GLN A 18 -3.57 -5.12 -11.70
C GLN A 18 -2.29 -5.63 -11.05
N LEU A 19 -2.23 -5.56 -9.72
CA LEU A 19 -1.19 -6.20 -8.91
C LEU A 19 -1.82 -7.43 -8.25
N ASN A 20 -1.43 -8.60 -8.74
CA ASN A 20 -1.97 -9.90 -8.31
C ASN A 20 -0.96 -10.68 -7.48
N HIS A 21 -1.35 -11.18 -6.31
CA HIS A 21 -0.60 -12.20 -5.60
C HIS A 21 -0.81 -13.57 -6.26
N SER A 22 0.26 -14.23 -6.74
CA SER A 22 0.18 -15.53 -7.41
C SER A 22 -0.35 -16.70 -6.55
N ARG A 23 -0.58 -16.49 -5.24
CA ARG A 23 -0.95 -17.54 -4.28
C ARG A 23 -2.18 -17.26 -3.42
N ALA A 24 -2.77 -16.06 -3.48
CA ALA A 24 -3.92 -15.71 -2.64
C ALA A 24 -5.19 -15.68 -3.49
N SER A 25 -6.29 -16.16 -2.95
CA SER A 25 -7.64 -15.92 -3.47
C SER A 25 -8.13 -14.49 -3.17
N GLU A 26 -7.21 -13.58 -2.86
CA GLU A 26 -7.49 -12.18 -2.54
C GLU A 26 -7.64 -11.37 -3.83
N SER A 27 -8.58 -10.43 -3.82
CA SER A 27 -8.84 -9.54 -4.96
C SER A 27 -7.62 -8.66 -5.23
N ALA A 28 -7.20 -8.63 -6.49
CA ALA A 28 -6.13 -7.76 -7.01
C ALA A 28 -6.24 -6.33 -6.47
N ILE A 29 -5.10 -5.69 -6.19
CA ILE A 29 -5.09 -4.22 -6.14
C ILE A 29 -5.14 -3.73 -7.58
N GLN A 30 -6.09 -2.84 -7.86
CA GLN A 30 -6.21 -2.18 -9.14
C GLN A 30 -5.79 -0.73 -8.97
N VAL A 31 -4.88 -0.24 -9.82
CA VAL A 31 -4.44 1.15 -9.86
C VAL A 31 -4.75 1.69 -11.25
N SER A 32 -5.41 2.84 -11.35
CA SER A 32 -5.64 3.48 -12.66
C SER A 32 -4.33 4.03 -13.25
N LEU A 33 -4.34 4.30 -14.55
CA LEU A 33 -3.44 5.32 -15.09
C LEU A 33 -3.88 6.70 -14.55
N PRO A 34 -3.00 7.74 -14.60
CA PRO A 34 -3.38 9.07 -14.16
C PRO A 34 -4.63 9.56 -14.88
N ALA A 35 -5.64 10.06 -14.17
CA ALA A 35 -6.91 10.49 -14.77
C ALA A 35 -6.73 11.63 -15.79
N GLU A 36 -5.70 12.45 -15.60
CA GLU A 36 -5.32 13.57 -16.47
C GLU A 36 -4.52 13.13 -17.71
N ALA A 37 -4.14 11.84 -17.80
CA ALA A 37 -3.40 11.29 -18.94
C ALA A 37 -4.36 10.86 -20.06
N GLN A 38 -4.32 11.59 -21.18
CA GLN A 38 -4.94 11.18 -22.44
C GLN A 38 -3.86 10.53 -23.29
N VAL A 39 -3.93 9.20 -23.41
CA VAL A 39 -2.85 8.38 -23.97
C VAL A 39 -3.36 7.40 -25.02
N LYS A 40 -2.45 7.09 -25.95
CA LYS A 40 -2.60 6.08 -27.00
C LYS A 40 -2.58 4.66 -26.43
N ASP A 41 -2.85 3.72 -27.33
CA ASP A 41 -2.68 2.29 -27.06
C ASP A 41 -1.27 1.97 -26.58
N ALA A 42 -1.22 1.03 -25.64
CA ALA A 42 0.00 0.61 -24.96
C ALA A 42 1.01 -0.05 -25.92
N VAL A 43 2.29 0.26 -25.72
CA VAL A 43 3.40 -0.45 -26.36
C VAL A 43 4.28 -1.07 -25.28
N VAL A 44 4.56 -2.36 -25.39
CA VAL A 44 5.46 -3.07 -24.48
C VAL A 44 6.90 -2.87 -24.95
N SER A 45 7.77 -2.40 -24.06
CA SER A 45 9.20 -2.24 -24.32
C SER A 45 9.95 -3.58 -24.20
N GLU A 46 11.18 -3.63 -24.71
CA GLU A 46 12.07 -4.79 -24.55
C GLU A 46 12.38 -5.11 -23.07
N SER A 47 12.34 -4.10 -22.20
CA SER A 47 12.55 -4.26 -20.75
C SER A 47 11.32 -4.83 -20.01
N GLY A 48 10.19 -5.02 -20.71
CA GLY A 48 8.92 -5.46 -20.11
C GLY A 48 8.12 -4.33 -19.45
N SER A 49 8.57 -3.07 -19.59
CA SER A 49 7.77 -1.90 -19.23
C SER A 49 6.67 -1.68 -20.26
N VAL A 50 5.58 -1.03 -19.85
CA VAL A 50 4.47 -0.70 -20.73
C VAL A 50 4.38 0.81 -20.87
N VAL A 51 4.50 1.29 -22.11
CA VAL A 51 4.58 2.71 -22.44
C VAL A 51 3.29 3.14 -23.11
N TYR A 52 2.74 4.26 -22.64
CA TYR A 52 1.58 4.92 -23.19
C TYR A 52 2.00 6.32 -23.61
N LEU A 53 1.98 6.59 -24.91
CA LEU A 53 2.35 7.90 -25.44
C LEU A 53 1.17 8.86 -25.35
N ALA A 54 1.45 10.11 -25.00
CA ALA A 54 0.46 11.17 -24.93
C ALA A 54 -0.22 11.40 -26.29
N ASP A 55 -1.53 11.67 -26.24
CA ASP A 55 -2.31 12.11 -27.41
C ASP A 55 -2.25 13.61 -27.65
N SER A 56 -1.75 14.38 -26.67
CA SER A 56 -1.60 15.83 -26.78
C SER A 56 -0.30 16.32 -26.11
N PRO A 57 0.29 17.44 -26.56
CA PRO A 57 1.49 18.01 -25.93
C PRO A 57 1.31 18.46 -24.47
N THR A 58 0.06 18.58 -24.00
CA THR A 58 -0.27 18.98 -22.63
C THR A 58 -0.51 17.79 -21.71
N SER A 59 -0.59 16.57 -22.24
CA SER A 59 -0.72 15.32 -21.48
C SER A 59 0.65 14.68 -21.25
N PRO A 60 0.85 13.95 -20.15
CA PRO A 60 2.09 13.21 -19.93
C PRO A 60 2.13 11.94 -20.78
N ASP A 61 3.32 11.48 -21.13
CA ASP A 61 3.49 10.04 -21.42
C ASP A 61 3.41 9.27 -20.09
N VAL A 62 2.95 8.03 -20.13
CA VAL A 62 2.89 7.17 -18.94
C VAL A 62 3.74 5.93 -19.17
N VAL A 63 4.55 5.56 -18.18
CA VAL A 63 5.35 4.33 -18.21
C VAL A 63 5.03 3.49 -16.98
N VAL A 64 4.48 2.31 -17.21
CA VAL A 64 4.23 1.30 -16.16
C VAL A 64 5.40 0.33 -16.15
N GLU A 65 6.16 0.34 -15.07
CA GLU A 65 7.37 -0.45 -14.91
C GLU A 65 7.20 -1.45 -13.76
N PRO A 66 7.13 -2.76 -14.04
CA PRO A 66 7.27 -3.79 -13.03
C PRO A 66 8.68 -3.76 -12.43
N LEU A 67 8.79 -3.73 -11.10
CA LEU A 67 10.06 -3.76 -10.39
C LEU A 67 10.38 -5.18 -9.91
N ALA A 68 11.68 -5.46 -9.75
CA ALA A 68 12.17 -6.80 -9.41
C ALA A 68 11.70 -7.31 -8.03
N ASP A 69 11.29 -6.40 -7.13
CA ASP A 69 10.76 -6.69 -5.80
C ASP A 69 9.24 -6.94 -5.78
N GLY A 70 8.58 -6.89 -6.95
CA GLY A 70 7.14 -7.09 -7.09
C GLY A 70 6.31 -5.83 -6.90
N ALA A 71 6.94 -4.66 -6.71
CA ALA A 71 6.26 -3.37 -6.84
C ALA A 71 6.04 -3.01 -8.32
N VAL A 72 5.15 -2.06 -8.56
CA VAL A 72 4.97 -1.42 -9.87
C VAL A 72 5.19 0.08 -9.72
N ARG A 73 5.87 0.67 -10.70
CA ARG A 73 6.02 2.12 -10.79
C ARG A 73 5.21 2.65 -11.96
N VAL A 74 4.39 3.67 -11.71
CA VAL A 74 3.55 4.34 -12.72
C VAL A 74 4.12 5.73 -12.93
N GLN A 75 5.01 5.88 -13.91
CA GLN A 75 5.75 7.12 -14.14
C GLN A 75 5.00 8.02 -15.11
N THR A 76 4.88 9.30 -14.78
CA THR A 76 4.45 10.35 -15.72
C THR A 76 5.66 11.08 -16.26
N VAL A 77 5.76 11.22 -17.58
CA VAL A 77 6.77 12.04 -18.27
C VAL A 77 6.11 13.34 -18.71
N ILE A 78 6.36 14.40 -17.97
CA ILE A 78 5.81 15.73 -18.22
C ILE A 78 6.69 16.41 -19.28
N GLY A 79 6.14 16.70 -20.45
CA GLY A 79 6.93 17.15 -21.60
C GLY A 79 7.27 18.66 -21.63
N SER A 80 6.53 19.50 -20.90
CA SER A 80 6.73 20.96 -20.95
C SER A 80 6.15 21.70 -19.75
N PRO A 81 6.51 22.98 -19.55
CA PRO A 81 5.92 23.83 -18.51
C PRO A 81 4.41 24.04 -18.63
N GLY A 82 3.85 23.90 -19.83
CA GLY A 82 2.41 24.08 -20.09
C GLY A 82 1.59 22.79 -20.01
N ALA A 83 2.22 21.65 -19.70
CA ALA A 83 1.53 20.40 -19.50
C ALA A 83 0.84 20.35 -18.13
N VAL A 84 0.06 19.29 -17.88
CA VAL A 84 -0.50 19.04 -16.54
C VAL A 84 0.61 18.60 -15.57
N HIS A 85 0.50 19.02 -14.30
CA HIS A 85 1.44 18.67 -13.21
C HIS A 85 0.73 18.10 -11.97
N ARG A 86 -0.55 17.77 -12.11
CA ARG A 86 -1.37 17.14 -11.07
C ARG A 86 -1.93 15.84 -11.64
N PHE A 87 -1.67 14.74 -10.95
CA PHE A 87 -1.97 13.40 -11.43
C PHE A 87 -2.75 12.62 -10.39
N THR A 88 -3.96 12.22 -10.74
CA THR A 88 -4.89 11.48 -9.88
C THR A 88 -4.83 10.00 -10.23
N TYR A 89 -4.54 9.16 -9.24
CA TYR A 89 -4.52 7.70 -9.33
C TYR A 89 -5.64 7.13 -8.46
N GLU A 90 -6.54 6.40 -9.10
CA GLU A 90 -7.67 5.74 -8.46
C GLU A 90 -7.33 4.30 -8.12
N PHE A 91 -7.89 3.81 -7.02
CA PHE A 91 -7.74 2.43 -6.59
C PHE A 91 -9.07 1.68 -6.71
N GLY A 92 -9.07 0.54 -7.40
CA GLY A 92 -10.24 -0.31 -7.57
C GLY A 92 -10.33 -1.42 -6.52
N GLY A 93 -11.47 -2.12 -6.48
CA GLY A 93 -11.65 -3.32 -5.62
C GLY A 93 -11.79 -3.00 -4.13
N ASP A 94 -12.57 -1.97 -3.80
CA ASP A 94 -12.81 -1.45 -2.45
C ASP A 94 -11.56 -0.95 -1.71
N VAL A 95 -10.48 -0.68 -2.44
CA VAL A 95 -9.22 -0.14 -1.92
C VAL A 95 -9.25 1.38 -1.96
N LYS A 96 -8.71 2.03 -0.92
CA LYS A 96 -8.54 3.48 -0.82
C LYS A 96 -7.15 3.84 -0.35
N ALA A 97 -6.61 4.94 -0.87
CA ALA A 97 -5.45 5.61 -0.30
C ALA A 97 -5.83 6.31 1.01
N VAL A 98 -4.97 6.19 2.02
CA VAL A 98 -5.07 6.92 3.29
C VAL A 98 -3.67 7.35 3.74
N ASP A 99 -3.57 8.47 4.46
CA ASP A 99 -2.32 8.88 5.08
C ASP A 99 -1.89 7.85 6.13
N GLY A 100 -0.66 7.37 6.02
CA GLY A 100 -0.04 6.42 6.94
C GLY A 100 1.24 6.98 7.59
N GLU A 101 1.74 6.30 8.61
CA GLU A 101 2.95 6.75 9.34
C GLU A 101 4.23 6.79 8.48
N ARG A 102 4.27 6.08 7.34
CA ARG A 102 5.46 5.93 6.47
C ARG A 102 5.25 6.43 5.04
N GLY A 103 4.14 7.11 4.76
CA GLY A 103 3.72 7.46 3.39
C GLY A 103 2.22 7.20 3.22
N ILE A 104 1.79 6.87 2.01
CA ILE A 104 0.38 6.54 1.75
C ILE A 104 0.16 5.04 1.89
N ALA A 105 -0.80 4.64 2.72
CA ALA A 105 -1.25 3.26 2.83
C ALA A 105 -2.44 3.02 1.90
N LEU A 106 -2.53 1.82 1.33
CA LEU A 106 -3.69 1.36 0.57
C LEU A 106 -4.50 0.42 1.45
N VAL A 107 -5.73 0.81 1.77
CA VAL A 107 -6.59 0.14 2.73
C VAL A 107 -7.83 -0.42 2.05
N ARG A 108 -8.16 -1.66 2.37
CA ARG A 108 -9.44 -2.30 2.05
C ARG A 108 -10.24 -2.45 3.33
N THR A 109 -11.48 -1.94 3.34
CA THR A 109 -12.36 -2.10 4.49
C THR A 109 -13.31 -3.27 4.25
N SER A 110 -13.28 -4.27 5.13
CA SER A 110 -14.21 -5.42 5.09
C SER A 110 -14.77 -5.69 6.48
N GLY A 111 -16.09 -5.77 6.60
CA GLY A 111 -16.75 -6.03 7.88
C GLY A 111 -16.46 -5.00 8.98
N GLY A 112 -16.08 -3.77 8.61
CA GLY A 112 -15.71 -2.70 9.55
C GLY A 112 -14.26 -2.75 10.04
N VAL A 113 -13.42 -3.60 9.45
CA VAL A 113 -11.97 -3.68 9.73
C VAL A 113 -11.19 -3.17 8.52
N ASP A 114 -10.25 -2.28 8.77
CA ASP A 114 -9.33 -1.75 7.76
C ASP A 114 -8.09 -2.65 7.64
N GLU A 115 -7.92 -3.23 6.46
CA GLU A 115 -6.77 -4.04 6.10
C GLU A 115 -5.84 -3.24 5.18
N VAL A 116 -4.58 -3.04 5.57
CA VAL A 116 -3.57 -2.47 4.68
C VAL A 116 -3.15 -3.54 3.68
N VAL A 117 -3.54 -3.36 2.43
CA VAL A 117 -3.26 -4.29 1.32
C VAL A 117 -2.08 -3.82 0.47
N GLY A 118 -1.68 -2.55 0.60
CA GLY A 118 -0.68 -1.89 -0.24
C GLY A 118 -0.03 -0.70 0.43
N GLU A 119 1.07 -0.22 -0.15
CA GLU A 119 1.64 1.08 0.18
C GLU A 119 2.10 1.79 -1.09
N VAL A 120 2.14 3.12 -1.02
CA VAL A 120 2.76 3.98 -2.03
C VAL A 120 4.02 4.57 -1.42
N ALA A 121 5.16 4.37 -2.10
CA ALA A 121 6.43 4.94 -1.68
C ALA A 121 6.38 6.47 -1.70
N ALA A 122 7.29 7.14 -0.98
CA ALA A 122 7.38 8.59 -0.96
C ALA A 122 7.51 9.18 -2.38
N PRO A 123 6.88 10.34 -2.65
CA PRO A 123 6.87 10.93 -3.99
C PRO A 123 8.27 11.39 -4.37
N TRP A 124 8.61 11.23 -5.65
CA TRP A 124 9.79 11.88 -6.22
C TRP A 124 9.50 12.37 -7.64
N ALA A 125 10.22 13.42 -8.03
CA ALA A 125 10.20 13.96 -9.37
C ALA A 125 11.62 14.41 -9.76
N VAL A 126 12.03 14.14 -11.00
CA VAL A 126 13.38 14.40 -11.50
C VAL A 126 13.29 15.05 -12.89
N ALA A 127 13.99 16.17 -13.05
CA ALA A 127 14.13 16.90 -14.30
C ALA A 127 15.12 16.22 -15.27
N ALA A 128 15.12 16.65 -16.54
CA ALA A 128 15.95 16.05 -17.58
C ALA A 128 17.47 16.19 -17.36
N ASP A 129 17.87 17.19 -16.57
CA ASP A 129 19.26 17.40 -16.15
C ASP A 129 19.62 16.65 -14.86
N GLY A 130 18.70 15.84 -14.33
CA GLY A 130 18.85 15.03 -13.13
C GLY A 130 18.57 15.77 -11.82
N GLN A 131 18.15 17.05 -11.87
CA GLN A 131 17.79 17.79 -10.66
C GLN A 131 16.46 17.29 -10.07
N THR A 132 16.36 17.28 -8.75
CA THR A 132 15.10 16.99 -8.06
C THR A 132 14.11 18.13 -8.27
N VAL A 133 12.87 17.78 -8.56
CA VAL A 133 11.73 18.71 -8.64
C VAL A 133 10.86 18.48 -7.40
N GLU A 134 10.36 19.57 -6.82
CA GLU A 134 9.46 19.47 -5.67
C GLU A 134 8.18 18.71 -6.06
N THR A 135 7.77 17.77 -5.21
CA THR A 135 6.56 16.98 -5.40
C THR A 135 6.02 16.49 -4.07
N PHE A 136 4.71 16.29 -3.99
CA PHE A 136 4.04 15.75 -2.81
C PHE A 136 2.76 15.01 -3.19
N TYR A 137 2.27 14.18 -2.27
CA TYR A 137 0.97 13.53 -2.41
C TYR A 137 -0.11 14.25 -1.59
N VAL A 138 -1.33 14.16 -2.08
CA VAL A 138 -2.57 14.51 -1.38
C VAL A 138 -3.52 13.33 -1.51
N VAL A 139 -4.11 12.89 -0.40
CA VAL A 139 -5.23 11.95 -0.43
C VAL A 139 -6.52 12.74 -0.56
N ASP A 140 -7.29 12.46 -1.62
CA ASP A 140 -8.56 13.14 -1.90
C ASP A 140 -9.64 12.10 -2.21
N GLY A 141 -10.66 12.01 -1.34
CA GLY A 141 -11.76 11.06 -1.52
C GLY A 141 -11.37 9.57 -1.50
N GLY A 142 -10.15 9.22 -1.06
CA GLY A 142 -9.60 7.86 -1.14
C GLY A 142 -8.75 7.61 -2.39
N ASN A 143 -8.57 8.61 -3.25
CA ASN A 143 -7.62 8.58 -4.36
C ASN A 143 -6.27 9.17 -3.95
N LEU A 144 -5.22 8.78 -4.65
CA LEU A 144 -3.91 9.39 -4.54
C LEU A 144 -3.76 10.49 -5.58
N VAL A 145 -3.39 11.70 -5.18
CA VAL A 145 -3.04 12.77 -6.10
C VAL A 145 -1.58 13.12 -5.90
N GLN A 146 -0.76 13.00 -6.94
CA GLN A 146 0.57 13.60 -6.95
C GLN A 146 0.51 15.02 -7.53
N VAL A 147 1.19 15.96 -6.87
CA VAL A 147 1.37 17.33 -7.36
C VAL A 147 2.86 17.56 -7.56
N VAL A 148 3.26 17.86 -8.79
CA VAL A 148 4.64 18.25 -9.14
C VAL A 148 4.71 19.77 -9.24
N VAL A 149 5.70 20.37 -8.58
CA VAL A 149 5.87 21.83 -8.48
C VAL A 149 7.19 22.24 -9.15
N PRO A 150 7.20 22.39 -10.49
CA PRO A 150 8.39 22.85 -11.20
C PRO A 150 8.67 24.34 -10.91
N SER A 151 9.95 24.69 -10.91
CA SER A 151 10.43 26.07 -10.91
C SER A 151 10.60 26.60 -12.34
N PRO A 152 10.78 27.92 -12.53
CA PRO A 152 11.12 28.49 -13.84
C PRO A 152 12.40 27.93 -14.47
N ASP A 153 13.31 27.39 -13.65
CA ASP A 153 14.59 26.81 -14.10
C ASP A 153 14.49 25.31 -14.41
N THR A 154 13.32 24.69 -14.23
CA THR A 154 13.13 23.25 -14.43
C THR A 154 13.33 22.85 -15.89
N VAL A 155 14.24 21.89 -16.12
CA VAL A 155 14.53 21.35 -17.46
C VAL A 155 13.63 20.15 -17.75
N TYR A 156 12.90 20.22 -18.85
CA TYR A 156 11.96 19.18 -19.28
C TYR A 156 12.61 18.15 -20.22
N PRO A 157 12.11 16.90 -20.24
CA PRO A 157 10.96 16.40 -19.48
C PRO A 157 11.24 16.19 -17.99
N VAL A 158 10.19 16.31 -17.17
CA VAL A 158 10.21 15.90 -15.77
C VAL A 158 9.57 14.52 -15.66
N VAL A 159 10.24 13.59 -15.00
CA VAL A 159 9.68 12.26 -14.69
C VAL A 159 9.29 12.22 -13.22
N ALA A 160 8.06 11.79 -12.93
CA ALA A 160 7.53 11.67 -11.57
C ALA A 160 6.81 10.33 -11.39
N ASP A 161 6.78 9.80 -10.17
CA ASP A 161 6.14 8.52 -9.84
C ASP A 161 4.73 8.66 -9.23
N PRO A 162 3.97 7.56 -9.11
CA PRO A 162 4.07 6.79 -7.87
C PRO A 162 4.64 5.39 -8.05
N THR A 163 5.32 4.91 -7.01
CA THR A 163 5.68 3.49 -6.84
C THR A 163 4.71 2.83 -5.87
N VAL A 164 3.94 1.86 -6.37
CA VAL A 164 2.96 1.10 -5.59
C VAL A 164 3.49 -0.30 -5.34
N SER A 165 3.50 -0.72 -4.08
CA SER A 165 3.84 -2.08 -3.70
C SER A 165 2.67 -2.74 -2.99
N LEU A 166 2.59 -4.07 -3.12
CA LEU A 166 1.69 -4.84 -2.26
C LEU A 166 2.28 -4.81 -0.85
N GLY A 167 1.45 -4.37 0.10
CA GLY A 167 1.83 -4.19 1.49
C GLY A 167 2.03 -5.57 2.06
N TRP A 168 3.26 -5.86 2.49
CA TRP A 168 3.62 -7.20 2.90
C TRP A 168 2.97 -7.59 4.23
N GLY A 169 1.98 -6.85 4.77
CA GLY A 169 1.43 -7.17 6.07
C GLY A 169 0.03 -6.71 6.41
N VAL A 170 -0.69 -7.59 7.11
CA VAL A 170 -2.01 -7.38 7.70
C VAL A 170 -1.84 -6.68 9.05
N TYR A 171 -2.53 -5.57 9.26
CA TYR A 171 -2.56 -4.87 10.55
C TYR A 171 -3.90 -5.12 11.23
N VAL A 172 -3.87 -5.53 12.49
CA VAL A 172 -5.06 -5.78 13.31
C VAL A 172 -5.02 -4.82 14.49
N THR A 173 -5.93 -3.85 14.51
CA THR A 173 -6.04 -2.87 15.59
C THR A 173 -7.18 -3.23 16.53
N PHE A 174 -6.84 -3.53 17.77
CA PHE A 174 -7.76 -3.81 18.87
C PHE A 174 -8.19 -2.50 19.52
N THR A 175 -9.48 -2.34 19.75
CA THR A 175 -10.08 -1.20 20.46
C THR A 175 -9.57 -1.11 21.91
N LYS A 176 -9.75 0.04 22.56
CA LYS A 176 -9.43 0.22 24.00
C LYS A 176 -10.04 -0.88 24.88
N SER A 177 -11.27 -1.28 24.57
CA SER A 177 -12.00 -2.30 25.33
C SER A 177 -11.39 -3.69 25.11
N GLU A 178 -11.11 -4.05 23.86
CA GLU A 178 -10.48 -5.33 23.51
C GLU A 178 -9.06 -5.41 24.06
N SER A 179 -8.26 -4.35 23.92
CA SER A 179 -6.92 -4.28 24.48
C SER A 179 -6.90 -4.45 25.99
N LYS A 180 -7.86 -3.84 26.70
CA LYS A 180 -8.02 -4.01 28.16
C LYS A 180 -8.41 -5.44 28.53
N THR A 181 -9.34 -6.04 27.78
CA THR A 181 -9.77 -7.43 27.99
C THR A 181 -8.61 -8.40 27.80
N ILE A 182 -7.83 -8.26 26.72
CA ILE A 182 -6.67 -9.10 26.41
C ILE A 182 -5.55 -8.90 27.44
N ALA A 183 -5.27 -7.65 27.84
CA ALA A 183 -4.25 -7.32 28.84
C ALA A 183 -4.52 -7.96 30.23
N ASN A 184 -5.79 -8.21 30.55
CA ASN A 184 -6.19 -8.84 31.82
C ASN A 184 -6.39 -10.36 31.69
N SER A 185 -6.24 -10.93 30.49
CA SER A 185 -6.41 -12.35 30.26
C SER A 185 -5.24 -13.18 30.80
N TRP A 186 -5.50 -14.45 31.09
CA TRP A 186 -4.50 -15.40 31.58
C TRP A 186 -3.48 -15.72 30.48
N PHE A 187 -2.25 -15.23 30.61
CA PHE A 187 -1.17 -15.40 29.62
C PHE A 187 -0.26 -16.61 29.87
N ALA A 188 -0.43 -17.34 31.00
CA ALA A 188 0.52 -18.38 31.39
C ALA A 188 0.47 -19.61 30.46
N ASP A 189 -0.62 -19.78 29.71
CA ASP A 189 -0.75 -20.77 28.65
C ASP A 189 -0.71 -20.07 27.28
N LYS A 190 0.45 -20.18 26.61
CA LYS A 190 0.75 -19.43 25.38
C LYS A 190 -0.13 -19.85 24.19
N ALA A 191 -0.53 -21.12 24.12
CA ALA A 191 -1.42 -21.61 23.07
C ALA A 191 -2.83 -21.04 23.25
N LYS A 192 -3.31 -20.99 24.49
CA LYS A 192 -4.59 -20.35 24.83
C LYS A 192 -4.54 -18.83 24.69
N TYR A 193 -3.38 -18.21 24.92
CA TYR A 193 -3.22 -16.77 24.74
C TYR A 193 -3.37 -16.37 23.26
N SER A 194 -2.79 -17.15 22.35
CA SER A 194 -2.99 -16.97 20.90
C SER A 194 -4.45 -17.11 20.49
N SER A 195 -5.19 -18.07 21.07
CA SER A 195 -6.62 -18.24 20.75
C SER A 195 -7.51 -17.14 21.30
N ILE A 196 -7.16 -16.51 22.44
CA ILE A 196 -7.86 -15.36 22.99
C ILE A 196 -7.73 -14.14 22.07
N ILE A 197 -6.51 -13.85 21.59
CA ILE A 197 -6.27 -12.76 20.64
C ILE A 197 -7.05 -13.02 19.35
N CYS A 198 -7.02 -14.25 18.84
CA CYS A 198 -7.79 -14.66 17.67
C CYS A 198 -9.31 -14.53 17.83
N ALA A 199 -9.86 -14.94 18.97
CA ALA A 199 -11.29 -14.86 19.25
C ALA A 199 -11.78 -13.41 19.36
N ALA A 200 -10.89 -12.46 19.64
CA ALA A 200 -11.17 -11.05 19.70
C ALA A 200 -11.11 -10.34 18.32
N ILE A 201 -10.73 -11.05 17.24
CA ILE A 201 -10.76 -10.48 15.88
C ILE A 201 -12.07 -10.90 15.18
N PRO A 202 -12.96 -9.96 14.81
CA PRO A 202 -14.17 -10.30 14.08
C PRO A 202 -13.88 -10.66 12.61
N HIS A 203 -14.47 -11.77 12.14
CA HIS A 203 -14.60 -12.23 10.73
C HIS A 203 -13.43 -12.98 10.06
N ALA A 204 -13.82 -13.80 9.06
CA ALA A 204 -13.06 -14.92 8.49
C ALA A 204 -11.78 -14.57 7.72
N VAL A 205 -11.55 -13.29 7.36
CA VAL A 205 -10.29 -12.85 6.73
C VAL A 205 -9.17 -12.78 7.78
N ALA A 206 -9.50 -12.46 9.03
CA ALA A 206 -8.55 -12.46 10.15
C ALA A 206 -8.26 -13.86 10.73
N ALA A 207 -9.06 -14.87 10.40
CA ALA A 207 -8.75 -16.26 10.78
C ALA A 207 -7.46 -16.77 10.11
N ALA A 208 -7.06 -16.19 8.96
CA ALA A 208 -5.75 -16.41 8.36
C ALA A 208 -4.63 -15.64 9.10
N ALA A 209 -4.94 -14.46 9.65
CA ALA A 209 -4.03 -13.63 10.47
C ALA A 209 -3.81 -14.16 11.89
N CYS A 210 -4.51 -15.24 12.27
CA CYS A 210 -4.23 -16.06 13.45
C CYS A 210 -2.94 -16.89 13.33
N ALA A 211 -1.85 -16.22 12.98
CA ALA A 211 -0.52 -16.79 13.09
C ALA A 211 -0.27 -17.24 14.53
N VAL A 212 0.32 -18.42 14.71
CA VAL A 212 0.82 -18.88 16.00
C VAL A 212 1.74 -17.80 16.57
N ILE A 213 1.31 -17.14 17.65
CA ILE A 213 2.20 -16.26 18.41
C ILE A 213 3.38 -17.13 18.87
N SER A 214 4.56 -16.86 18.32
CA SER A 214 5.76 -17.64 18.62
C SER A 214 6.12 -17.52 20.10
N TYR A 215 6.82 -18.53 20.63
CA TYR A 215 7.18 -18.62 22.05
C TYR A 215 7.86 -17.35 22.60
N ASP A 216 8.62 -16.66 21.74
CA ASP A 216 9.42 -15.48 22.05
C ASP A 216 8.63 -14.16 21.95
N SER A 217 7.58 -14.10 21.12
CA SER A 217 6.78 -12.89 20.92
C SER A 217 5.60 -12.74 21.89
N ALA A 218 5.14 -13.84 22.52
CA ALA A 218 3.96 -13.82 23.40
C ALA A 218 4.06 -12.83 24.57
N VAL A 219 5.23 -12.76 25.22
CA VAL A 219 5.44 -11.88 26.38
C VAL A 219 5.44 -10.41 25.96
N SER A 220 6.13 -10.09 24.87
CA SER A 220 6.22 -8.73 24.35
C SER A 220 4.90 -8.24 23.78
N VAL A 221 4.13 -9.11 23.13
CA VAL A 221 2.76 -8.84 22.68
C VAL A 221 1.86 -8.54 23.90
N HIS A 222 1.91 -9.37 24.93
CA HIS A 222 1.15 -9.13 26.17
C HIS A 222 1.53 -7.80 26.83
N ASN A 223 2.81 -7.45 26.83
CA ASN A 223 3.26 -6.16 27.34
C ASN A 223 2.72 -4.97 26.52
N ALA A 224 2.60 -5.10 25.19
CA ALA A 224 1.98 -4.05 24.37
C ALA A 224 0.50 -3.84 24.72
N PHE A 225 -0.25 -4.92 24.95
CA PHE A 225 -1.64 -4.85 25.45
C PHE A 225 -1.72 -4.19 26.83
N LYS A 226 -0.81 -4.51 27.76
CA LYS A 226 -0.74 -3.85 29.08
C LYS A 226 -0.43 -2.36 28.97
N GLN A 227 0.52 -1.98 28.13
CA GLN A 227 0.86 -0.58 27.88
C GLN A 227 -0.34 0.18 27.28
N ALA A 228 -1.02 -0.41 26.30
CA ALA A 228 -2.21 0.17 25.71
C ALA A 228 -3.32 0.37 26.76
N ARG A 229 -3.58 -0.64 27.61
CA ARG A 229 -4.51 -0.54 28.74
C ARG A 229 -4.15 0.61 29.68
N ASP A 230 -2.90 0.68 30.12
CA ASP A 230 -2.45 1.66 31.13
C ASP A 230 -2.51 3.09 30.58
N LYS A 231 -2.29 3.26 29.28
CA LYS A 231 -2.36 4.55 28.57
C LYS A 231 -3.74 4.85 27.96
N LYS A 232 -4.73 3.98 28.11
CA LYS A 232 -6.06 4.08 27.47
C LYS A 232 -5.98 4.20 25.94
N GLN A 233 -5.03 3.49 25.33
CA GLN A 233 -4.74 3.41 23.90
C GLN A 233 -5.26 2.09 23.31
N CYS A 234 -5.22 1.99 21.97
CA CYS A 234 -5.49 0.77 21.23
C CYS A 234 -4.21 -0.06 21.08
N THR A 235 -4.32 -1.30 20.65
CA THR A 235 -3.15 -2.15 20.33
C THR A 235 -3.20 -2.54 18.87
N GLU A 236 -2.13 -2.26 18.13
CA GLU A 236 -1.98 -2.69 16.75
C GLU A 236 -1.02 -3.89 16.71
N LEU A 237 -1.41 -4.95 16.00
CA LEU A 237 -0.58 -6.10 15.66
C LEU A 237 -0.32 -6.10 14.15
N ARG A 238 0.92 -6.40 13.75
CA ARG A 238 1.34 -6.47 12.34
C ARG A 238 1.75 -7.89 12.00
N TYR A 239 1.13 -8.45 10.97
CA TYR A 239 1.41 -9.77 10.42
C TYR A 239 1.98 -9.63 9.02
N ILE A 240 2.85 -10.54 8.57
CA ILE A 240 3.35 -10.58 7.18
C ILE A 240 3.33 -12.04 6.66
N PRO A 241 3.06 -12.32 5.38
CA PRO A 241 3.10 -13.68 4.84
C PRO A 241 4.55 -14.13 4.67
N LEU A 242 4.96 -15.20 5.37
CA LEU A 242 6.31 -15.76 5.31
C LEU A 242 6.28 -17.28 5.06
N PRO A 243 6.92 -17.80 3.99
CA PRO A 243 7.02 -19.24 3.77
C PRO A 243 7.68 -19.94 4.99
N PRO A 244 7.19 -21.11 5.45
CA PRO A 244 6.12 -21.97 4.91
C PRO A 244 4.71 -21.70 5.50
N SER A 245 4.53 -20.66 6.31
CA SER A 245 3.28 -20.32 7.03
C SER A 245 2.48 -19.20 6.34
N ASN A 246 1.16 -19.18 6.49
CA ASN A 246 0.31 -18.26 5.72
C ASN A 246 0.42 -16.79 6.19
N LEU A 247 0.57 -16.53 7.50
CA LEU A 247 0.88 -15.21 8.07
C LEU A 247 1.75 -15.38 9.32
N GLN A 248 2.67 -14.46 9.59
CA GLN A 248 3.53 -14.41 10.78
C GLN A 248 3.44 -13.05 11.46
N LEU A 249 3.23 -13.04 12.78
CA LEU A 249 3.26 -11.82 13.57
C LEU A 249 4.70 -11.28 13.65
N VAL A 250 4.91 -10.04 13.20
CA VAL A 250 6.25 -9.40 13.16
C VAL A 250 6.32 -8.03 13.84
N GLY A 251 5.19 -7.48 14.29
CA GLY A 251 5.16 -6.23 15.03
C GLY A 251 3.95 -6.09 15.94
N TRP A 252 4.10 -5.33 17.02
CA TRP A 252 3.02 -5.00 17.95
C TRP A 252 3.34 -3.70 18.69
N LYS A 253 2.37 -2.79 18.80
CA LYS A 253 2.54 -1.51 19.53
C LYS A 253 1.22 -0.96 20.09
N PRO A 254 1.27 -0.16 21.17
CA PRO A 254 0.15 0.70 21.51
C PRO A 254 0.04 1.84 20.49
N VAL A 255 -1.18 2.17 20.08
CA VAL A 255 -1.48 3.24 19.12
C VAL A 255 -2.56 4.18 19.65
N SER A 256 -2.52 5.43 19.24
CA SER A 256 -3.55 6.40 19.60
C SER A 256 -4.88 6.05 18.94
N CYS A 257 -5.91 6.01 19.77
CA CYS A 257 -7.33 5.93 19.46
C CYS A 257 -8.07 6.57 20.65
#